data_AF-A0A812FUK7-F1
#
_entry.id   AF-A0A812FUK7-F1
#
_cell.length_a   1.000
_cell.length_b   1.000
_cell.length_c   1.000
_cell.angle_alpha   90.00
_cell.angle_beta   90.00
_cell.angle_gamma   90.00
#
_symmetry.space_group_name_H-M   'P 1'
#
loop_
_entity.id
_entity.type
_entity.pdbx_description
1 polymer ?
#
loop_
_entity_poly.entity_id
_entity_poly.type
_entity_poly.pdbx_seq_one_letter_code
_entity_poly.pdbx_strand_id
1 'polypeptide(L)'
;MDEKVLIAFGVWGGVSLLGFVLFYMNKNAQFKRKYHPLFSVVTGALFLLIVYLQGFVNHQFWIVIVPIVSLITFMNIRGAKFCDNCGKSNFGQSLRDRKIECPKCGHTI
;
A
#
# COMPACT_ATOMS: atom_id res chain seq x y z
N MET A 1 22.93 15.44 -2.86
CA MET A 1 21.92 14.39 -2.64
C MET A 1 22.61 13.07 -2.93
N ASP A 2 22.68 12.16 -1.95
CA ASP A 2 23.38 10.89 -2.15
C ASP A 2 22.74 10.08 -3.28
N GLU A 3 23.55 9.38 -4.08
CA GLU A 3 23.10 8.52 -5.18
C GLU A 3 22.04 7.52 -4.71
N LYS A 4 22.24 6.91 -3.53
CA LYS A 4 21.28 5.99 -2.91
C LYS A 4 19.92 6.62 -2.62
N VAL A 5 19.90 7.91 -2.28
CA VAL A 5 18.68 8.66 -2.01
C VAL A 5 17.91 8.92 -3.31
N LEU A 6 18.63 9.25 -4.39
CA LEU A 6 18.02 9.40 -5.73
C LEU A 6 17.39 8.09 -6.23
N ILE A 7 18.09 6.96 -6.04
CA ILE A 7 17.55 5.64 -6.39
C ILE A 7 16.28 5.36 -5.58
N ALA A 8 16.28 5.62 -4.27
CA ALA A 8 15.11 5.44 -3.44
C ALA A 8 13.92 6.29 -3.95
N PHE A 9 14.13 7.57 -4.25
CA PHE A 9 13.09 8.43 -4.81
C PHE A 9 12.56 7.94 -6.17
N GLY A 10 13.43 7.46 -7.05
CA GLY A 10 13.04 6.88 -8.34
C GLY A 10 12.18 5.63 -8.18
N VAL A 11 12.58 4.73 -7.28
CA VAL A 11 11.81 3.51 -6.95
C VAL A 11 10.45 3.89 -6.37
N TRP A 12 10.40 4.81 -5.40
CA TRP A 12 9.14 5.27 -4.81
C TRP A 12 8.22 5.94 -5.84
N GLY A 13 8.77 6.76 -6.74
CA GLY A 13 8.03 7.33 -7.86
C GLY A 13 7.41 6.25 -8.75
N GLY A 14 8.17 5.21 -9.09
CA GLY A 14 7.68 4.08 -9.88
C GLY A 14 6.57 3.28 -9.17
N VAL A 15 6.75 2.99 -7.87
CA VAL A 15 5.73 2.30 -7.06
C VAL A 15 4.46 3.14 -6.97
N SER A 16 4.56 4.45 -6.74
CA SER A 16 3.40 5.34 -6.70
C SER A 16 2.66 5.39 -8.05
N LEU A 17 3.41 5.45 -9.16
CA LEU A 17 2.82 5.45 -10.51
C LEU A 17 2.11 4.12 -10.82
N LEU A 18 2.76 2.99 -10.51
CA LEU A 18 2.15 1.66 -10.65
C LEU A 18 0.89 1.53 -9.79
N GLY A 19 0.95 1.99 -8.54
CA GLY A 19 -0.21 2.01 -7.64
C GLY A 19 -1.36 2.84 -8.20
N PHE A 20 -1.06 4.00 -8.79
CA PHE A 20 -2.07 4.84 -9.43
C PHE A 20 -2.69 4.15 -10.65
N VAL A 21 -1.89 3.60 -11.56
CA VAL A 21 -2.43 2.93 -12.76
C VAL A 21 -3.26 1.69 -12.38
N LEU A 22 -2.75 0.84 -11.49
CA LEU A 22 -3.40 -0.41 -11.12
C LEU A 22 -4.61 -0.22 -10.21
N PHE A 23 -4.57 0.71 -9.25
CA PHE A 23 -5.61 0.87 -8.24
C PHE A 23 -6.48 2.11 -8.43
N TYR A 24 -6.08 3.12 -9.20
CA TYR A 24 -6.92 4.29 -9.49
C TYR A 24 -7.60 4.19 -10.86
N MET A 25 -6.85 3.88 -11.93
CA MET A 25 -7.42 3.83 -13.29
C MET A 25 -8.21 2.55 -13.58
N ASN A 26 -7.79 1.41 -13.03
CA ASN A 26 -8.51 0.16 -13.27
C ASN A 26 -9.92 0.23 -12.63
N LYS A 27 -10.97 -0.27 -13.30
CA LYS A 27 -12.32 -0.34 -12.73
C LYS A 27 -12.63 -1.72 -12.14
N ASN A 28 -11.78 -2.72 -12.36
CA ASN A 28 -12.01 -4.08 -11.90
C ASN A 28 -11.71 -4.22 -10.39
N ALA A 29 -12.77 -4.22 -9.58
CA ALA A 29 -12.66 -4.32 -8.12
C ALA A 29 -12.11 -5.67 -7.64
N GLN A 30 -12.45 -6.78 -8.32
CA GLN A 30 -11.92 -8.10 -7.96
C GLN A 30 -10.42 -8.21 -8.19
N PHE A 31 -9.92 -7.66 -9.30
CA PHE A 31 -8.49 -7.57 -9.56
C PHE A 31 -7.78 -6.82 -8.43
N LYS A 32 -8.29 -5.63 -8.08
CA LYS A 32 -7.68 -4.82 -7.01
C LYS A 32 -7.71 -5.55 -5.67
N ARG A 33 -8.82 -6.18 -5.29
CA ARG A 33 -8.93 -6.92 -4.03
C ARG A 33 -7.95 -8.10 -3.94
N LYS A 34 -7.65 -8.75 -5.07
CA LYS A 34 -6.67 -9.85 -5.14
C LYS A 34 -5.21 -9.37 -5.12
N TYR A 35 -4.89 -8.30 -5.86
CA TYR A 35 -3.50 -7.86 -6.03
C TYR A 35 -3.06 -6.76 -5.05
N HIS A 36 -3.98 -6.02 -4.42
CA HIS A 36 -3.65 -5.00 -3.42
C HIS A 36 -2.93 -5.56 -2.17
N PRO A 37 -3.31 -6.73 -1.63
CA PRO A 37 -2.56 -7.36 -0.55
C PRO A 37 -1.13 -7.68 -0.95
N LEU A 38 -0.95 -8.32 -2.10
CA LEU A 38 0.37 -8.65 -2.63
C LEU A 38 1.22 -7.39 -2.88
N PHE A 39 0.63 -6.37 -3.50
CA PHE A 39 1.29 -5.09 -3.75
C PHE A 39 1.72 -4.39 -2.46
N SER A 40 0.86 -4.40 -1.44
CA SER A 40 1.17 -3.81 -0.12
C SER A 40 2.34 -4.53 0.55
N VAL A 41 2.34 -5.86 0.53
CA VAL A 41 3.45 -6.68 1.09
C VAL A 41 4.75 -6.46 0.33
N VAL A 42 4.71 -6.48 -1.00
CA VAL A 42 5.89 -6.22 -1.85
C VAL A 42 6.44 -4.83 -1.59
N THR A 43 5.58 -3.81 -1.48
CA THR A 43 5.99 -2.44 -1.19
C THR A 43 6.64 -2.30 0.19
N GLY A 44 6.07 -2.96 1.22
CA GLY A 44 6.66 -3.01 2.55
C GLY A 44 8.02 -3.71 2.59
N ALA A 45 8.15 -4.85 1.90
CA ALA A 45 9.42 -5.56 1.77
C ALA A 45 10.48 -4.73 1.02
N LEU A 46 10.08 -4.04 -0.04
CA LEU A 46 10.95 -3.15 -0.81
C LEU A 46 11.44 -1.97 0.03
N PHE A 47 10.57 -1.40 0.89
CA PHE A 47 10.98 -0.36 1.84
C PHE A 47 12.07 -0.87 2.79
N LEU A 48 11.86 -2.04 3.41
CA LEU A 48 12.86 -2.65 4.30
C LEU A 48 14.19 -2.93 3.57
N LEU A 49 14.12 -3.41 2.32
CA LEU A 49 15.31 -3.64 1.50
C LEU A 49 16.09 -2.33 1.23
N ILE A 50 15.40 -1.24 0.87
CA ILE A 50 16.04 0.07 0.66
C ILE A 50 16.72 0.55 1.94
N VAL A 51 16.04 0.43 3.09
CA VAL A 51 16.60 0.83 4.39
C VAL A 51 17.84 0.01 4.74
N TYR A 52 17.83 -1.30 4.44
CA TYR A 52 19.02 -2.16 4.57
C TYR A 52 20.17 -1.67 3.68
N LEU A 53 19.91 -1.37 2.40
CA LEU A 53 20.92 -0.91 1.44
C LEU A 53 21.48 0.50 1.76
N GLN A 54 20.71 1.30 2.50
CA GLN A 54 21.18 2.58 3.05
C GLN A 54 22.16 2.41 4.22
N GLY A 55 22.35 1.19 4.73
CA GLY A 55 23.33 0.89 5.78
C GLY A 55 22.73 0.88 7.20
N PHE A 56 21.41 0.97 7.34
CA PHE A 56 20.74 0.81 8.64
C PHE A 56 20.69 -0.66 9.02
N VAL A 57 21.82 -1.20 9.48
CA VAL A 57 21.98 -2.63 9.87
C VAL A 57 21.89 -2.86 11.38
N ASN A 58 21.64 -1.82 12.18
CA ASN A 58 21.57 -1.94 13.63
C ASN A 58 20.39 -2.83 14.06
N HIS A 59 20.67 -3.90 14.80
CA HIS A 59 19.68 -4.87 15.27
C HIS A 59 18.54 -4.24 16.06
N GLN A 60 18.82 -3.21 16.88
CA GLN A 60 17.78 -2.48 17.64
C GLN A 60 16.78 -1.76 16.71
N PHE A 61 17.27 -1.22 15.60
CA PHE A 61 16.43 -0.57 14.60
C PHE A 61 15.52 -1.59 13.90
N TRP A 62 16.04 -2.77 13.55
CA TRP A 62 15.28 -3.83 12.89
C TRP A 62 14.15 -4.41 13.74
N ILE A 63 14.37 -4.58 15.05
CA ILE A 63 13.33 -5.01 16.00
C ILE A 63 12.14 -4.07 16.01
N VAL A 64 12.35 -2.77 15.78
CA VAL A 64 11.30 -1.75 15.82
C VAL A 64 10.66 -1.54 14.46
N ILE A 65 11.46 -1.42 13.39
CA ILE A 65 10.96 -1.07 12.07
C ILE A 65 10.14 -2.20 11.44
N VAL A 66 10.52 -3.47 11.65
CA VAL A 66 9.82 -4.62 11.04
C VAL A 66 8.38 -4.74 11.55
N PRO A 67 8.11 -4.71 12.87
CA PRO A 67 6.74 -4.69 13.37
C PRO A 67 5.94 -3.48 12.88
N ILE A 68 6.55 -2.29 12.83
CA ILE A 68 5.90 -1.07 12.35
C ILE A 68 5.48 -1.21 10.89
N VAL A 69 6.41 -1.62 10.01
CA VAL A 69 6.13 -1.82 8.58
C VAL A 69 5.09 -2.92 8.37
N SER A 70 5.16 -4.00 9.16
CA SER A 70 4.17 -5.09 9.11
C SER A 70 2.78 -4.60 9.52
N LEU A 71 2.69 -3.80 10.58
CA LEU A 71 1.43 -3.21 11.05
C LEU A 71 0.85 -2.24 10.01
N ILE A 72 1.67 -1.36 9.45
CA ILE A 72 1.26 -0.43 8.39
C ILE A 72 0.75 -1.21 7.17
N THR A 73 1.47 -2.27 6.77
CA THR A 73 1.06 -3.14 5.67
C THR A 73 -0.29 -3.79 5.97
N PHE A 74 -0.46 -4.36 7.16
CA PHE A 74 -1.73 -4.95 7.60
C PHE A 74 -2.88 -3.92 7.57
N MET A 75 -2.63 -2.70 8.04
CA MET A 75 -3.61 -1.61 8.00
C MET A 75 -3.96 -1.20 6.57
N ASN A 76 -2.98 -1.10 5.68
CA ASN A 76 -3.20 -0.78 4.26
C ASN A 76 -4.02 -1.84 3.53
N ILE A 77 -3.83 -3.11 3.88
CA ILE A 77 -4.60 -4.23 3.32
C ILE A 77 -6.03 -4.19 3.83
N ARG A 78 -6.21 -4.04 5.14
CA ARG A 78 -7.55 -4.10 5.76
C ARG A 78 -8.38 -2.84 5.51
N GLY A 79 -7.74 -1.67 5.42
CA GLY A 79 -8.39 -0.38 5.18
C GLY A 79 -8.78 -0.15 3.72
N ALA A 80 -8.22 -0.91 2.78
CA ALA A 80 -8.52 -0.78 1.36
C ALA A 80 -9.80 -1.54 0.99
N LYS A 81 -10.87 -0.78 0.72
CA LYS A 81 -12.13 -1.30 0.22
C LYS A 81 -12.33 -0.90 -1.24
N PHE A 82 -12.73 -1.86 -2.07
CA PHE A 82 -12.95 -1.63 -3.50
C PHE A 82 -14.43 -1.82 -3.82
N CYS A 83 -15.04 -0.81 -4.43
CA CYS A 83 -16.45 -0.85 -4.82
C CYS A 83 -16.65 -1.73 -6.07
N ASP A 84 -17.45 -2.78 -5.96
CA ASP A 84 -17.69 -3.73 -7.05
C ASP A 84 -18.51 -3.12 -8.21
N ASN A 85 -19.30 -2.07 -7.96
CA ASN A 85 -20.15 -1.42 -8.98
C ASN A 85 -19.39 -0.37 -9.82
N CYS A 86 -18.61 0.52 -9.17
CA CYS A 86 -17.95 1.63 -9.87
C CYS A 86 -16.42 1.50 -9.95
N GLY A 87 -15.83 0.47 -9.33
CA GLY A 87 -14.39 0.22 -9.31
C GLY A 87 -13.60 1.19 -8.43
N LYS A 88 -14.25 2.09 -7.69
CA LYS A 88 -13.57 3.09 -6.85
C LYS A 88 -12.87 2.43 -5.67
N SER A 89 -11.62 2.83 -5.46
CA SER A 89 -10.83 2.48 -4.27
C SER A 89 -11.18 3.45 -3.16
N ASN A 90 -11.71 2.94 -2.05
CA ASN A 90 -12.03 3.68 -0.84
C ASN A 90 -11.11 3.21 0.28
N PHE A 91 -10.23 4.09 0.71
CA PHE A 91 -9.34 3.85 1.83
C PHE A 91 -9.99 4.44 3.08
N GLY A 92 -10.58 3.57 3.91
CA GLY A 92 -11.22 3.98 5.16
C GLY A 92 -10.22 3.91 6.31
N GLN A 93 -10.31 4.85 7.26
CA GLN A 93 -9.54 4.79 8.52
C GLN A 93 -10.09 3.73 9.50
N SER A 94 -11.22 3.11 9.19
CA SER A 94 -11.82 2.10 10.07
C SER A 94 -11.25 0.71 9.76
N LEU A 95 -10.55 0.13 10.74
CA LEU A 95 -10.13 -1.28 10.74
C LEU A 95 -11.30 -2.25 10.98
N ARG A 96 -12.51 -1.73 11.24
CA ARG A 96 -13.72 -2.55 11.39
C ARG A 96 -14.40 -2.68 10.04
N ASP A 97 -14.95 -3.86 9.78
CA ASP A 97 -15.80 -4.12 8.62
C ASP A 97 -17.14 -3.40 8.77
N ARG A 98 -17.12 -2.07 8.68
CA ARG A 98 -18.33 -1.28 8.51
C ARG A 98 -18.67 -1.27 7.03
N LYS A 99 -19.94 -1.56 6.75
CA LYS A 99 -20.53 -1.27 5.46
C LYS A 99 -20.42 0.24 5.22
N ILE A 100 -19.64 0.63 4.22
CA ILE A 100 -19.47 2.04 3.83
C ILE A 100 -20.17 2.25 2.50
N GLU A 101 -20.85 3.39 2.34
CA GLU A 101 -21.41 3.76 1.05
C GLU A 101 -20.33 4.33 0.16
N CYS A 102 -20.33 3.93 -1.11
CA CYS A 102 -19.38 4.45 -2.07
C CYS A 102 -19.71 5.91 -2.41
N PRO A 103 -18.81 6.88 -2.18
CA PRO A 103 -19.08 8.30 -2.47
C PRO A 103 -19.23 8.61 -3.97
N LYS A 104 -18.98 7.64 -4.86
CA LYS A 104 -19.14 7.81 -6.31
C LYS A 104 -20.46 7.26 -6.85
N CYS A 105 -21.01 6.21 -6.25
CA CYS A 105 -22.21 5.54 -6.77
C CYS A 105 -23.26 5.16 -5.72
N GLY A 106 -23.06 5.50 -4.45
CA GLY A 106 -23.97 5.15 -3.35
C GLY A 106 -23.99 3.68 -2.97
N HIS A 107 -23.33 2.79 -3.73
CA HIS A 107 -23.35 1.36 -3.47
C HIS A 107 -22.61 1.02 -2.18
N THR A 108 -23.23 0.19 -1.33
CA THR A 108 -22.63 -0.28 -0.08
C THR A 108 -21.47 -1.26 -0.35
N ILE A 109 -20.37 -1.12 0.41
CA ILE A 109 -19.09 -1.86 0.29
C ILE A 109 -18.59 -2.33 1.66
#